data_AF-A0A6A5QN52-F1
#
_entry.id   AF-A0A6A5QN52-F1
#
_cell.length_a   1.000
_cell.length_b   1.000
_cell.length_c   1.000
_cell.angle_alpha   90.00
_cell.angle_beta   90.00
_cell.angle_gamma   90.00
#
_symmetry.space_group_name_H-M   'P 1'
#
loop_
_entity.id
_entity.type
_entity.pdbx_description
1 polymer ?
#
loop_
_entity_poly.entity_id
_entity_poly.type
_entity_poly.pdbx_seq_one_letter_code
_entity_poly.pdbx_strand_id
1 'polypeptide(L)'
;MSAESSLQPLPAHDLTSITDSHTPVETLRLAELIGIAKAHLSWIDLIIKSFVAGIFLSLGAGFDIAIAGGAPGLRQSNPSMATLLSALVFPVGLVFITLTNMELATSRFSAMPCAALQRRIFAPFDC
;
A
#
# COMPACT_ATOMS: atom_id res chain seq x y z
N MET A 1 1.78 34.83 22.11
CA MET A 1 1.49 35.70 20.95
C MET A 1 1.83 34.88 19.72
N SER A 2 1.12 33.80 19.44
CA SER A 2 -0.32 33.67 19.16
C SER A 2 -0.71 34.38 17.86
N ALA A 3 -1.23 33.55 16.94
CA ALA A 3 -1.95 33.86 15.70
C ALA A 3 -1.09 34.48 14.57
N GLU A 4 -1.06 33.99 13.34
CA GLU A 4 -2.07 33.28 12.53
C GLU A 4 -1.36 32.24 11.63
N SER A 5 -1.47 30.95 11.96
CA SER A 5 -1.35 29.88 10.97
C SER A 5 -2.76 29.60 10.51
N SER A 6 -3.21 30.38 9.51
CA SER A 6 -4.53 30.28 8.93
C SER A 6 -4.69 28.93 8.24
N LEU A 7 -5.15 27.97 9.04
CA LEU A 7 -5.96 26.84 8.62
C LEU A 7 -7.17 27.41 7.87
N GLN A 8 -7.01 27.64 6.58
CA GLN A 8 -8.13 27.90 5.68
C GLN A 8 -9.08 26.70 5.79
N PRO A 9 -10.39 26.90 6.07
CA PRO A 9 -11.35 25.82 6.01
C PRO A 9 -11.51 25.43 4.54
N LEU A 10 -11.21 24.18 4.21
CA LEU A 10 -11.35 23.64 2.87
C LEU A 10 -12.87 23.53 2.62
N PRO A 11 -13.45 24.30 1.68
CA PRO A 11 -14.86 24.18 1.36
C PRO A 11 -15.17 22.80 0.79
N ALA A 12 -16.37 22.32 1.08
CA ALA A 12 -16.91 21.07 0.59
C ALA A 12 -16.82 20.97 -0.95
N HIS A 13 -16.31 19.83 -1.44
CA HIS A 13 -16.40 19.33 -2.81
C HIS A 13 -16.17 20.37 -3.93
N ASP A 14 -14.90 20.63 -4.25
CA ASP A 14 -14.55 21.26 -5.53
C ASP A 14 -14.60 20.22 -6.66
N LEU A 15 -15.75 20.14 -7.31
CA LEU A 15 -16.05 19.25 -8.43
C LEU A 15 -15.42 19.77 -9.75
N THR A 16 -14.17 20.27 -9.74
CA THR A 16 -13.54 20.92 -10.91
C THR A 16 -12.06 20.59 -11.19
N SER A 17 -11.53 19.46 -10.72
CA SER A 17 -10.27 18.92 -11.27
C SER A 17 -10.54 17.65 -12.06
N ILE A 18 -10.35 17.72 -13.39
CA ILE A 18 -10.32 16.55 -14.30
C ILE A 18 -9.17 15.58 -13.94
N THR A 19 -8.30 15.99 -13.01
CA THR A 19 -7.14 15.24 -12.53
C THR A 19 -7.37 14.82 -11.07
N ASP A 20 -7.61 13.52 -10.87
CA ASP A 20 -7.67 12.86 -9.55
C ASP A 20 -6.26 12.71 -8.98
N SER A 21 -5.60 13.82 -8.68
CA SER A 21 -4.27 13.85 -8.10
C SER A 21 -4.23 14.80 -6.93
N HIS A 22 -4.02 14.23 -5.76
CA HIS A 22 -3.82 14.98 -4.53
C HIS A 22 -2.47 15.68 -4.53
N THR A 23 -2.43 16.90 -3.97
CA THR A 23 -1.17 17.58 -3.70
C THR A 23 -0.35 16.76 -2.69
N PRO A 24 0.99 16.85 -2.68
CA PRO A 24 1.82 16.08 -1.74
C PRO A 24 1.45 16.32 -0.27
N VAL A 25 0.96 17.53 0.06
CA VAL A 25 0.47 17.87 1.40
C VAL A 25 -0.82 17.13 1.73
N GLU A 26 -1.75 17.03 0.76
CA GLU A 26 -3.01 16.31 0.94
C GLU A 26 -2.79 14.80 1.02
N THR A 27 -1.93 14.23 0.17
CA THR A 27 -1.54 12.82 0.24
C THR A 27 -0.91 12.48 1.59
N LEU A 28 -0.09 13.38 2.15
CA LEU A 28 0.50 13.16 3.47
C LEU A 28 -0.56 13.12 4.58
N ARG A 29 -1.58 13.99 4.52
CA ARG A 29 -2.72 13.95 5.45
C ARG A 29 -3.54 12.67 5.31
N LEU A 30 -3.75 12.19 4.08
CA LEU A 30 -4.42 10.91 3.84
C LEU A 30 -3.58 9.74 4.38
N ALA A 31 -2.27 9.74 4.14
CA ALA A 31 -1.36 8.71 4.65
C ALA A 31 -1.31 8.68 6.19
N GLU A 32 -1.36 9.84 6.83
CA GLU A 32 -1.53 10.01 8.29
C GLU A 32 -2.82 9.35 8.78
N LEU A 33 -3.97 9.68 8.18
CA LEU A 33 -5.26 9.12 8.57
C LEU A 33 -5.30 7.59 8.39
N ILE A 34 -4.74 7.09 7.29
CA ILE A 34 -4.57 5.66 7.05
C ILE A 34 -3.67 5.03 8.13
N GLY A 35 -2.57 5.69 8.48
CA GLY A 35 -1.64 5.24 9.52
C GLY A 35 -2.29 5.12 10.89
N ILE A 36 -3.10 6.11 11.29
CA ILE A 36 -3.89 6.09 12.53
C ILE A 36 -4.89 4.93 12.50
N ALA A 37 -5.68 4.80 11.44
CA ALA A 37 -6.68 3.73 11.32
C ALA A 37 -6.04 2.33 11.39
N LYS A 38 -4.89 2.14 10.73
CA LYS A 38 -4.15 0.87 10.74
C LYS A 38 -3.46 0.58 12.08
N ALA A 39 -3.19 1.60 12.89
CA ALA A 39 -2.59 1.43 14.22
C ALA A 39 -3.58 0.86 15.25
N HIS A 40 -4.87 1.17 15.12
CA HIS A 40 -5.92 0.69 16.04
C HIS A 40 -6.45 -0.72 15.71
N LEU A 41 -5.83 -1.43 14.76
CA LEU A 41 -6.23 -2.79 14.42
C LEU A 41 -5.86 -3.78 15.54
N SER A 42 -6.80 -4.64 15.94
CA SER A 42 -6.53 -5.70 16.90
C SER A 42 -5.41 -6.63 16.41
N TRP A 43 -4.61 -7.17 17.34
CA TRP A 43 -3.53 -8.11 17.04
C TRP A 43 -4.03 -9.34 16.29
N ILE A 44 -5.23 -9.84 16.62
CA ILE A 44 -5.82 -11.02 15.98
C ILE A 44 -6.16 -10.70 14.51
N ASP A 45 -6.84 -9.57 14.28
CA ASP A 45 -7.19 -9.13 12.92
C ASP A 45 -5.94 -8.85 12.09
N LEU A 46 -4.92 -8.27 12.71
CA LEU A 46 -3.64 -8.01 12.05
C LEU A 46 -2.98 -9.31 11.58
N ILE A 47 -2.92 -10.33 12.43
CA ILE A 47 -2.31 -11.62 12.09
C ILE A 47 -3.11 -12.29 10.95
N ILE A 48 -4.43 -12.35 11.06
CA ILE A 48 -5.28 -12.98 10.04
C ILE A 48 -5.16 -12.25 8.70
N LYS A 49 -5.27 -10.92 8.72
CA LYS A 49 -5.16 -10.10 7.49
C LYS A 49 -3.78 -10.18 6.87
N SER A 50 -2.72 -10.22 7.68
CA SER A 50 -1.33 -10.37 7.19
C SER A 50 -1.08 -11.75 6.60
N PHE A 51 -1.66 -12.80 7.21
CA PHE A 51 -1.55 -14.16 6.69
C PHE A 51 -2.25 -14.31 5.33
N VAL A 52 -3.48 -13.82 5.23
CA VAL A 52 -4.24 -13.86 3.96
C VAL A 52 -3.57 -13.00 2.89
N ALA A 53 -3.05 -11.82 3.24
CA ALA A 53 -2.23 -11.01 2.33
C ALA A 53 -1.00 -11.78 1.81
N GLY A 54 -0.33 -12.56 2.68
CA GLY A 54 0.80 -13.40 2.30
C GLY A 54 0.45 -14.50 1.31
N ILE A 55 -0.74 -15.09 1.42
CA ILE A 55 -1.24 -16.09 0.46
C ILE A 55 -1.42 -15.46 -0.93
N PHE A 56 -2.05 -14.29 -1.01
CA PHE A 56 -2.24 -13.59 -2.29
C PHE A 56 -0.93 -13.10 -2.91
N LEU A 57 0.01 -12.63 -2.09
CA LEU A 57 1.33 -12.26 -2.57
C LEU A 57 2.10 -13.47 -3.13
N SER A 58 2.03 -14.61 -2.43
CA SER A 58 2.63 -15.87 -2.86
C SER A 58 2.05 -16.37 -4.17
N LEU A 59 0.75 -16.15 -4.41
CA LEU A 59 0.10 -16.50 -5.67
C LEU A 59 0.67 -15.68 -6.86
N GLY A 60 0.87 -14.38 -6.66
CA GLY A 60 1.53 -13.52 -7.67
C GLY A 60 2.98 -13.95 -7.96
N ALA A 61 3.76 -14.25 -6.92
CA ALA A 61 5.12 -14.77 -7.05
C ALA A 61 5.16 -16.17 -7.70
N GLY A 62 4.19 -17.03 -7.40
CA GLY A 62 4.05 -18.34 -8.02
C GLY A 62 3.81 -18.26 -9.51
N PHE A 63 3.01 -17.31 -9.98
CA PHE A 63 2.82 -17.06 -11.41
C PHE A 63 4.07 -16.49 -12.09
N ASP A 64 4.80 -15.58 -11.44
CA ASP A 64 6.10 -15.09 -11.93
C ASP A 64 7.08 -16.24 -12.13
N ILE A 65 7.22 -17.12 -11.12
CA ILE A 65 8.09 -18.31 -11.20
C ILE A 65 7.62 -19.27 -12.30
N ALA A 66 6.31 -19.49 -12.45
CA ALA A 66 5.76 -20.37 -13.48
C ALA A 66 6.10 -19.88 -14.89
N ILE A 67 6.05 -18.57 -15.14
CA ILE A 67 6.38 -17.97 -16.44
C ILE A 67 7.89 -17.97 -16.65
N ALA A 68 8.65 -17.51 -15.65
CA ALA A 68 10.10 -17.42 -15.71
C ALA A 68 10.77 -18.80 -15.86
N GLY A 69 10.21 -19.84 -15.23
CA GLY A 69 10.70 -21.22 -15.28
C GLY A 69 10.08 -22.08 -16.39
N GLY A 70 8.86 -21.79 -16.83
CA GLY A 70 8.08 -22.62 -17.74
C GLY A 70 8.44 -22.47 -19.23
N ALA A 71 9.19 -21.43 -19.62
CA ALA A 71 9.53 -21.15 -21.01
C ALA A 71 11.06 -21.12 -21.27
N PRO A 72 11.78 -22.26 -21.12
CA PRO A 72 13.23 -22.29 -21.27
C PRO A 72 13.70 -21.86 -22.68
N GLY A 73 12.96 -22.18 -23.74
CA GLY A 73 13.27 -21.74 -25.11
C GLY A 73 13.11 -20.24 -25.33
N LEU A 74 12.11 -19.62 -24.70
CA LEU A 74 11.94 -18.16 -24.74
C LEU A 74 13.07 -17.45 -23.98
N ARG A 75 13.51 -18.03 -22.86
CA ARG A 75 14.59 -17.49 -22.04
C ARG A 75 15.96 -17.57 -22.72
N GLN A 76 16.20 -18.62 -23.50
CA GLN A 76 17.43 -18.77 -24.29
C GLN A 76 17.46 -17.84 -25.50
N SER A 77 16.32 -17.66 -26.18
CA SER A 77 16.24 -16.78 -27.35
C SER A 77 16.23 -15.30 -26.97
N ASN A 78 15.44 -14.92 -25.97
CA ASN A 78 15.24 -13.52 -25.56
C ASN A 78 15.00 -13.43 -24.04
N PRO A 79 16.07 -13.35 -23.22
CA PRO A 79 15.93 -13.33 -21.75
C PRO A 79 15.12 -12.14 -21.24
N SER A 80 15.21 -10.99 -21.90
CA SER A 80 14.47 -9.77 -21.54
C SER A 80 12.96 -9.93 -21.68
N MET A 81 12.49 -10.57 -22.75
CA MET A 81 11.05 -10.78 -22.96
C MET A 81 10.44 -11.71 -21.91
N ALA A 82 11.16 -12.77 -21.53
CA ALA A 82 10.72 -13.67 -20.46
C ALA A 82 10.60 -12.93 -19.11
N THR A 83 11.58 -12.10 -18.77
CA THR A 83 11.55 -11.30 -17.53
C THR A 83 10.48 -10.20 -17.56
N LEU A 84 10.23 -9.56 -18.71
CA LEU A 84 9.15 -8.57 -18.82
C LEU A 84 7.77 -9.21 -18.59
N LEU A 85 7.52 -10.38 -19.20
CA LEU A 85 6.25 -11.07 -19.03
C LEU A 85 6.04 -11.53 -17.58
N SER A 86 7.09 -12.04 -16.93
CA SER A 86 7.02 -12.48 -15.55
C SER A 86 6.80 -11.30 -14.59
N ALA A 87 7.53 -10.19 -14.79
CA ALA A 87 7.38 -8.96 -14.03
C ALA A 87 5.99 -8.29 -14.18
N LEU A 88 5.33 -8.44 -15.33
CA LEU A 88 3.96 -7.93 -15.54
C LEU A 88 2.90 -8.73 -14.78
N VAL A 89 3.16 -10.01 -14.51
CA VAL A 89 2.22 -10.90 -13.83
C VAL A 89 2.37 -10.85 -12.30
N PHE A 90 3.57 -10.54 -11.78
CA PHE A 90 3.79 -10.39 -10.34
C PHE A 90 2.79 -9.43 -9.63
N PRO A 91 2.48 -8.22 -10.15
CA PRO A 91 1.54 -7.29 -9.53
C PRO A 91 0.11 -7.82 -9.36
N VAL A 92 -0.27 -8.90 -10.05
CA VAL A 92 -1.60 -9.52 -9.89
C VAL A 92 -1.86 -9.91 -8.43
N GLY A 93 -0.83 -10.41 -7.72
CA GLY A 93 -0.92 -10.71 -6.29
C GLY A 93 -1.20 -9.47 -5.43
N LEU A 94 -0.57 -8.34 -5.77
CA LEU A 94 -0.80 -7.06 -5.08
C LEU A 94 -2.21 -6.52 -5.33
N VAL A 95 -2.76 -6.67 -6.54
CA VAL A 95 -4.13 -6.27 -6.86
C VAL A 95 -5.13 -7.02 -5.97
N PHE A 96 -4.98 -8.33 -5.80
CA PHE A 96 -5.86 -9.10 -4.90
C PHE A 96 -5.83 -8.60 -3.46
N ILE A 97 -4.65 -8.22 -2.94
CA ILE A 97 -4.51 -7.66 -1.58
C ILE A 97 -5.27 -6.34 -1.47
N THR A 98 -5.17 -5.46 -2.47
CA THR A 98 -5.88 -4.16 -2.46
C THR A 98 -7.39 -4.32 -2.54
N LEU A 99 -7.90 -5.21 -3.38
CA LEU A 99 -9.33 -5.47 -3.53
C LEU A 99 -9.95 -6.09 -2.29
N THR A 100 -9.21 -6.95 -1.59
CA THR A 100 -9.67 -7.63 -0.37
C THR A 100 -9.44 -6.83 0.90
N ASN A 101 -8.81 -5.64 0.81
CA ASN A 101 -8.45 -4.81 1.98
C ASN A 101 -7.62 -5.56 3.04
N MET A 102 -6.79 -6.50 2.58
CA MET A 102 -5.89 -7.25 3.45
C MET A 102 -4.67 -6.41 3.82
N GLU A 103 -4.08 -6.73 4.97
CA GLU A 103 -3.06 -5.89 5.56
C GLU A 103 -1.67 -6.43 5.26
N LEU A 104 -0.91 -5.71 4.43
CA LEU A 104 0.45 -6.10 4.07
C LEU A 104 1.47 -5.26 4.85
N ALA A 105 2.53 -5.89 5.36
CA ALA A 105 3.55 -5.22 6.18
C ALA A 105 4.15 -3.97 5.52
N THR A 106 4.45 -4.03 4.21
CA THR A 106 4.96 -2.89 3.44
C THR A 106 3.98 -1.71 3.40
N SER A 107 2.67 -1.96 3.32
CA SER A 107 1.66 -0.89 3.34
C SER A 107 1.58 -0.20 4.71
N ARG A 108 1.71 -0.97 5.79
CA ARG A 108 1.79 -0.43 7.16
C ARG A 108 3.06 0.40 7.34
N PHE A 109 4.21 -0.07 6.84
CA PHE A 109 5.46 0.69 6.88
C PHE A 109 5.44 1.97 6.04
N SER A 110 4.55 2.08 5.05
CA SER A 110 4.38 3.33 4.30
C SER A 110 3.54 4.36 5.08
N ALA A 111 2.43 3.94 5.69
CA ALA A 111 1.49 4.84 6.34
C ALA A 111 1.82 5.14 7.82
N MET A 112 2.28 4.14 8.58
CA MET A 112 2.54 4.30 10.02
C MET A 112 3.60 5.35 10.36
N PRO A 113 4.75 5.44 9.65
CA PRO A 113 5.72 6.49 9.94
C PRO A 113 5.15 7.90 9.78
N CYS A 114 4.24 8.12 8.83
CA CYS A 114 3.59 9.41 8.64
C CYS A 114 2.83 9.83 9.90
N ALA A 115 2.00 8.92 10.44
CA ALA A 115 1.27 9.15 11.69
C ALA A 115 2.20 9.26 12.92
N ALA A 116 3.28 8.47 12.97
CA ALA A 116 4.21 8.46 14.09
C ALA A 116 5.04 9.76 14.17
N LEU A 117 5.53 10.26 13.02
CA LEU A 117 6.29 11.51 12.94
C LEU A 117 5.47 12.72 13.37
N GLN A 118 4.17 12.70 13.14
CA GLN A 118 3.23 13.72 13.58
C GLN A 118 2.75 13.52 15.02
N ARG A 119 3.31 12.53 15.74
CA ARG A 119 2.96 12.19 17.14
C ARG A 119 1.48 11.84 17.32
N ARG A 120 0.83 11.33 16.27
CA ARG A 120 -0.56 10.83 16.33
C ARG A 120 -0.65 9.42 16.88
N ILE A 121 0.42 8.65 16.71
CA ILE A 121 0.58 7.31 17.26
C ILE A 121 1.92 7.26 17.99
N PHE A 122 1.92 6.86 19.26
CA PHE A 122 3.11 6.73 20.10
C PHE A 122 2.96 5.45 20.91
N ALA A 123 3.84 4.48 20.65
CA ALA A 123 3.92 3.15 21.27
C ALA A 123 2.72 2.17 21.00
N PRO A 124 3.00 0.86 20.86
CA PRO A 124 2.00 -0.18 20.58
C PRO A 124 1.35 -0.81 21.85
N PHE A 125 1.41 -0.16 23.01
CA PHE A 125 1.05 -0.76 24.30
C PHE A 125 0.09 0.07 25.18
N ASP A 126 -0.79 0.89 24.58
CA ASP A 126 -1.93 1.40 25.34
C ASP A 126 -3.10 0.42 25.22
N CYS A 127 -3.08 -0.58 26.12
CA CYS A 127 -4.21 -1.41 26.54
C CYS A 127 -4.26 -1.34 28.07
#